data_AF-A0A6B0HK18-F1
#
_entry.id   AF-A0A6B0HK18-F1
#
_cell.length_a   1.000
_cell.length_b   1.000
_cell.length_c   1.000
_cell.angle_alpha   90.00
_cell.angle_beta   90.00
_cell.angle_gamma   90.00
#
_symmetry.space_group_name_H-M   'P 1'
#
loop_
_entity.id
_entity.type
_entity.pdbx_description
1 polymer ?
#
loop_
_entity_poly.entity_id
_entity_poly.type
_entity_poly.pdbx_seq_one_letter_code
_entity_poly.pdbx_strand_id
1 'polypeptide(L)' 'MGKKSKGKKKRLAKLENQNSRVPVWVMMKTDMNVTRNPKRRNWRRNDTDE' A
#
# COMPACT_ATOMS: atom_id res chain seq x y z
N MET A 1 4.81 -9.42 -19.59
CA MET A 1 3.82 -8.48 -19.02
C MET A 1 2.78 -8.16 -20.07
N GLY A 2 1.50 -8.42 -19.80
CA GLY A 2 0.42 -8.10 -20.74
C GLY A 2 0.17 -6.60 -20.87
N LYS A 3 -0.53 -6.19 -21.94
CA LYS A 3 -1.02 -4.81 -22.10
C LYS A 3 -2.07 -4.53 -21.02
N LYS A 4 -1.76 -3.61 -20.10
CA LYS A 4 -2.67 -3.21 -19.02
C LYS A 4 -3.63 -2.13 -19.52
N SER A 5 -4.92 -2.28 -19.26
CA SER A 5 -5.89 -1.22 -19.51
C SER A 5 -5.63 -0.01 -18.59
N LYS A 6 -6.16 1.17 -18.97
CA LYS A 6 -6.08 2.37 -18.13
C LYS A 6 -6.69 2.16 -16.75
N GLY A 7 -7.78 1.39 -16.66
CA GLY A 7 -8.44 1.03 -15.38
C GLY A 7 -7.51 0.23 -14.47
N LYS A 8 -6.90 -0.85 -15.00
CA LYS A 8 -5.92 -1.66 -14.28
C LYS A 8 -4.71 -0.84 -13.82
N LYS A 9 -4.21 0.06 -14.67
CA LYS A 9 -3.09 0.96 -14.31
C LYS A 9 -3.44 1.88 -13.13
N LYS A 10 -4.65 2.45 -13.11
CA LYS A 10 -5.12 3.29 -11.99
C LYS A 10 -5.25 2.50 -10.68
N ARG A 11 -5.78 1.27 -10.76
CA ARG A 11 -5.95 0.42 -9.57
C ARG A 11 -4.59 -0.01 -9.00
N LEU A 12 -3.65 -0.42 -9.86
CA LEU A 12 -2.27 -0.69 -9.44
C LEU A 12 -1.57 0.53 -8.83
N ALA A 13 -1.76 1.73 -9.39
CA ALA A 13 -1.22 2.97 -8.80
C ALA A 13 -1.81 3.25 -7.40
N LYS A 14 -3.11 2.98 -7.20
CA LYS A 14 -3.72 3.08 -5.86
C LYS A 14 -3.13 2.05 -4.88
N LEU A 15 -2.89 0.83 -5.33
CA LEU A 15 -2.28 -0.23 -4.49
C LEU A 15 -0.84 0.11 -4.10
N GLU A 16 -0.10 0.80 -4.98
CA GLU A 16 1.24 1.29 -4.67
C GLU A 16 1.19 2.38 -3.59
N ASN A 17 0.35 3.41 -3.76
CA ASN A 17 0.14 4.46 -2.76
C ASN A 17 -0.26 3.93 -1.36
N GLN A 18 -1.16 2.94 -1.32
CA GLN A 18 -1.62 2.32 -0.05
C GLN A 18 -0.52 1.54 0.68
N ASN A 19 0.57 1.15 0.00
CA ASN A 19 1.65 0.34 0.56
C ASN A 19 2.69 1.15 1.36
N SER A 20 2.42 2.44 1.56
CA SER A 20 3.26 3.37 2.30
C SER A 20 3.31 3.05 3.80
N ARG A 21 4.35 3.54 4.49
CA ARG A 21 4.48 3.48 5.95
C ARG A 21 3.47 4.43 6.62
N VAL A 22 3.09 4.12 7.86
CA VAL A 22 2.41 5.08 8.75
C VAL A 22 3.28 6.34 8.90
N PRO A 23 2.74 7.56 8.68
CA PRO A 23 3.51 8.79 8.83
C PRO A 23 4.08 8.97 10.24
N VAL A 24 5.27 9.57 10.33
CA VAL A 24 5.99 9.73 11.61
C VAL A 24 5.21 10.55 12.62
N TRP A 25 4.59 11.64 12.18
CA TRP A 25 3.76 12.47 13.06
C TRP A 25 2.53 11.73 13.60
N VAL A 26 1.99 10.73 12.88
CA VAL A 26 0.89 9.89 13.37
C VAL A 26 1.38 8.96 14.48
N MET A 27 2.56 8.36 14.32
CA MET A 27 3.17 7.54 15.36
C MET A 27 3.40 8.36 16.65
N MET A 28 3.92 9.59 16.51
CA MET A 28 4.12 10.50 17.65
C MET A 28 2.79 10.93 18.29
N LYS A 29 1.78 11.29 17.48
CA LYS A 29 0.46 11.70 17.96
C LYS A 29 -0.28 10.60 18.72
N THR A 30 0.04 9.34 18.45
CA THR A 30 -0.65 8.18 19.01
C THR A 30 0.15 7.49 20.11
N ASP A 31 1.19 8.12 20.66
CA ASP A 31 2.09 7.51 21.66
C ASP A 31 2.62 6.14 21.21
N MET A 32 2.92 6.03 19.91
CA MET A 32 3.39 4.80 19.27
C MET A 32 2.38 3.63 19.28
N ASN A 33 1.11 3.87 19.57
CA ASN A 33 0.07 2.84 19.47
C ASN A 33 -0.20 2.43 18.00
N VAL A 34 0.02 3.34 17.04
CA VAL A 34 -0.18 3.06 15.61
C VAL A 34 1.14 3.15 14.85
N THR A 35 1.88 2.03 14.78
CA THR A 35 3.22 1.97 14.17
C THR A 35 3.28 1.22 12.83
N ARG A 36 2.42 0.21 12.65
CA ARG A 36 2.45 -0.67 11.46
C ARG A 36 1.23 -0.44 10.58
N ASN A 37 1.44 -0.45 9.27
CA ASN A 37 0.36 -0.56 8.29
C ASN A 37 0.01 -2.05 8.11
N PRO A 38 -1.17 -2.52 8.55
CA PRO A 38 -1.56 -3.93 8.45
C PRO A 38 -1.82 -4.38 6.99
N LYS A 39 -2.14 -3.44 6.09
CA LYS A 39 -2.40 -3.72 4.66
C LYS A 39 -1.15 -3.60 3.79
N ARG A 40 0.04 -3.66 4.39
CA ARG A 40 1.32 -3.61 3.66
C ARG A 40 1.49 -4.89 2.84
N ARG A 41 1.77 -4.74 1.55
CA ARG A 41 1.95 -5.81 0.57
C ARG A 41 3.39 -5.86 0.05
N ASN A 42 3.83 -7.05 -0.33
CA ASN A 42 5.08 -7.27 -1.06
C ASN A 42 4.74 -7.95 -2.39
N TRP A 43 5.27 -7.43 -3.49
CA TRP A 43 5.01 -7.88 -4.87
C TRP A 43 5.31 -9.36 -5.13
N ARG A 44 6.19 -9.99 -4.33
CA ARG A 44 6.56 -11.41 -4.48
C ARG A 44 5.85 -12.31 -3.49
N ARG A 45 5.51 -11.80 -2.31
CA ARG A 45 4.93 -12.60 -1.21
C ARG A 45 3.42 -12.49 -1.09
N ASN A 46 2.81 -11.50 -1.73
CA ASN A 46 1.37 -11.26 -1.71
C ASN A 46 0.89 -11.13 -3.16
N ASP A 47 -0.35 -11.54 -3.38
CA ASP A 47 -1.02 -11.35 -4.65
C ASP A 47 -1.99 -10.16 -4.59
N THR A 48 -2.28 -9.57 -5.73
CA THR A 48 -3.29 -8.52 -5.89
C THR A 48 -4.40 -9.03 -6.79
N ASP A 49 -5.64 -8.71 -6.47
CA ASP A 49 -6.83 -9.18 -7.21
C ASP A 49 -6.97 -8.61 -8.66
N GLU A 50 -5.91 -7.99 -9.20
CA GLU A 50 -5.88 -7.27 -10.48
C GLU A 50 -5.63 -8.14 -11.71
#